data_AF-A0A1H9SYV0-F1
#
_entry.id   AF-A0A1H9SYV0-F1
#
_cell.length_a   1.000
_cell.length_b   1.000
_cell.length_c   1.000
_cell.angle_alpha   90.00
_cell.angle_beta   90.00
_cell.angle_gamma   90.00
#
_symmetry.space_group_name_H-M   'P 1'
#
loop_
_entity.id
_entity.type
_entity.pdbx_description
1 polymer ?
#
loop_
_entity_poly.entity_id
_entity_poly.type
_entity_poly.pdbx_seq_one_letter_code
_entity_poly.pdbx_strand_id
1 'polypeptide(L)'
;MSFVTVLTPQQIASLSSSDIQEFTTAQIKALTTAQVPSLSSASIASMSTGQIVALDLADFAVLTSAQLAGITTNQLKALGSHQIQALGTAAIPGFTTEQVANLSTAQVQALTSAQVQALQTQDFAALTTAHLAALSTQQGLGMTTAQLATLNSAELGKLSTGFIRGLSTAAIAALGTEQVPGLSTAQLAAWTSSAQIRALETRDLAQLNTTQIKAFSSTQIEYLSSAQL
;
A
#
# COMPACT_ATOMS: atom_id res chain seq x y z
N MET A 1 22.34 -19.99 -24.86
CA MET A 1 20.90 -19.66 -24.89
C MET A 1 20.25 -20.45 -23.77
N SER A 2 19.47 -19.82 -22.89
CA SER A 2 18.75 -20.53 -21.81
C SER A 2 17.59 -21.31 -22.44
N PHE A 3 17.45 -22.61 -22.18
CA PHE A 3 16.32 -23.41 -22.69
C PHE A 3 14.96 -22.93 -22.17
N VAL A 4 14.96 -22.11 -21.12
CA VAL A 4 13.72 -21.61 -20.51
C VAL A 4 12.96 -20.67 -21.46
N THR A 5 13.66 -19.90 -22.30
CA THR A 5 13.00 -18.97 -23.25
C THR A 5 12.23 -19.67 -24.36
N VAL A 6 12.45 -20.96 -24.60
CA VAL A 6 11.75 -21.74 -25.64
C VAL A 6 10.56 -22.53 -25.11
N LEU A 7 10.35 -22.57 -23.80
CA LEU A 7 9.19 -23.23 -23.20
C LEU A 7 7.92 -22.41 -23.48
N THR A 8 6.81 -23.05 -23.80
CA THR A 8 5.52 -22.35 -23.91
C THR A 8 4.96 -22.03 -22.52
N PRO A 9 4.06 -21.04 -22.38
CA PRO A 9 3.34 -20.81 -21.13
C PRO A 9 2.66 -22.08 -20.58
N GLN A 10 2.10 -22.92 -21.45
CA GLN A 10 1.49 -24.20 -21.07
C GLN A 10 2.53 -25.22 -20.56
N GLN A 11 3.73 -25.26 -21.14
CA GLN A 11 4.81 -26.10 -20.65
C GLN A 11 5.29 -25.63 -19.27
N ILE A 12 5.42 -24.31 -19.07
CA ILE A 12 5.74 -23.74 -17.75
C ILE A 12 4.68 -24.11 -16.71
N ALA A 13 3.39 -24.03 -17.06
CA ALA A 13 2.29 -24.41 -16.17
C ALA A 13 2.29 -25.91 -15.79
N SER A 14 2.92 -26.77 -16.60
CA SER A 14 3.04 -28.20 -16.34
C SER A 14 4.23 -28.60 -15.45
N LEU A 15 5.16 -27.68 -15.21
CA LEU A 15 6.32 -27.93 -14.34
C LEU A 15 5.88 -28.06 -12.89
N SER A 16 6.47 -29.02 -12.18
CA SER A 16 6.29 -29.15 -10.74
C SER A 16 7.08 -28.06 -9.99
N SER A 17 6.71 -27.82 -8.74
CA SER A 17 7.50 -26.97 -7.83
C SER A 17 8.95 -27.45 -7.65
N SER A 18 9.21 -28.74 -7.80
CA SER A 18 10.58 -29.29 -7.74
C SER A 18 11.37 -28.91 -8.99
N ASP A 19 10.77 -29.00 -10.18
CA ASP A 19 11.44 -28.62 -11.43
C ASP A 19 11.84 -27.14 -11.42
N ILE A 20 10.96 -26.27 -10.89
CA ILE A 20 11.23 -24.82 -10.78
C ILE A 20 12.35 -24.53 -9.77
N GLN A 21 12.47 -25.31 -8.68
CA GLN A 21 13.55 -25.14 -7.71
C GLN A 21 14.93 -25.48 -8.29
N GLU A 22 15.00 -26.37 -9.28
CA GLU A 22 16.26 -26.72 -9.95
C GLU A 22 16.77 -25.61 -10.90
N PHE A 23 15.92 -24.64 -11.27
CA PHE A 23 16.34 -23.54 -12.14
C PHE A 23 17.30 -22.61 -11.41
N THR A 24 18.41 -22.29 -12.06
CA THR A 24 19.31 -21.23 -11.59
C THR A 24 18.64 -19.85 -11.64
N THR A 25 19.17 -18.87 -10.89
CA THR A 25 18.69 -17.48 -10.96
C THR A 25 18.79 -16.90 -12.38
N ALA A 26 19.79 -17.30 -13.16
CA ALA A 26 19.94 -16.90 -14.56
C ALA A 26 18.85 -17.51 -15.47
N GLN A 27 18.39 -18.73 -15.17
CA GLN A 27 17.29 -19.37 -15.88
C GLN A 27 15.94 -18.75 -15.52
N ILE A 28 15.72 -18.42 -14.24
CA ILE A 28 14.53 -17.69 -13.80
C ILE A 28 14.47 -16.29 -14.42
N LYS A 29 15.58 -15.56 -14.41
CA LYS A 29 15.69 -14.25 -15.07
C LYS A 29 15.44 -14.32 -16.58
N ALA A 30 15.73 -15.47 -17.20
CA ALA A 30 15.51 -15.67 -18.63
C ALA A 30 14.06 -16.05 -18.97
N LEU A 31 13.15 -16.16 -17.99
CA LEU A 31 11.73 -16.26 -18.29
C LEU A 31 11.29 -15.02 -19.06
N THR A 32 10.43 -15.22 -20.04
CA THR A 32 9.74 -14.13 -20.72
C THR A 32 8.56 -13.68 -19.86
N THR A 33 8.22 -12.39 -19.94
CA THR A 33 7.06 -11.82 -19.23
C THR A 33 5.74 -12.54 -19.54
N ALA A 34 5.61 -13.14 -20.74
CA ALA A 34 4.44 -13.93 -21.12
C ALA A 34 4.37 -15.31 -20.43
N GLN A 35 5.49 -15.85 -19.97
CA GLN A 35 5.55 -17.13 -19.24
C GLN A 35 5.24 -16.96 -17.75
N VAL A 36 5.58 -15.80 -17.16
CA VAL A 36 5.46 -15.58 -15.71
C VAL A 36 4.05 -15.81 -15.18
N PRO A 37 2.96 -15.33 -15.82
CA PRO A 37 1.60 -15.62 -15.36
C PRO A 37 1.21 -17.10 -15.36
N SER A 38 2.00 -17.98 -15.99
CA SER A 38 1.77 -19.43 -16.02
C SER A 38 2.44 -20.19 -14.88
N LEU A 39 3.30 -19.54 -14.08
CA LEU A 39 3.83 -20.15 -12.86
C LEU A 39 2.71 -20.31 -11.83
N SER A 40 2.55 -21.50 -11.26
CA SER A 40 1.58 -21.69 -10.17
C SER A 40 2.01 -20.94 -8.91
N SER A 41 1.06 -20.57 -8.04
CA SER A 41 1.39 -19.99 -6.74
C SER A 41 2.24 -20.91 -5.87
N ALA A 42 2.07 -22.24 -6.00
CA ALA A 42 2.90 -23.24 -5.33
C ALA A 42 4.34 -23.27 -5.88
N SER A 43 4.52 -23.04 -7.19
CA SER A 43 5.85 -22.91 -7.81
C SER A 43 6.55 -21.65 -7.30
N ILE A 44 5.84 -20.51 -7.25
CA ILE A 44 6.34 -19.25 -6.67
C ILE A 44 6.74 -19.46 -5.20
N ALA A 45 5.87 -20.09 -4.40
CA ALA A 45 6.15 -20.36 -2.99
C ALA A 45 7.40 -21.25 -2.79
N SER A 46 7.68 -22.16 -3.71
CA SER A 46 8.83 -23.06 -3.64
C SER A 46 10.15 -22.45 -4.08
N MET A 47 10.14 -21.31 -4.79
CA MET A 47 11.37 -20.67 -5.25
C MET A 47 12.21 -20.17 -4.07
N SER A 48 13.53 -20.19 -4.20
CA SER A 48 14.42 -19.48 -3.29
C SER A 48 14.22 -17.96 -3.36
N THR A 49 14.64 -17.24 -2.33
CA THR A 49 14.65 -15.76 -2.34
C THR A 49 15.50 -15.21 -3.47
N GLY A 50 16.63 -15.86 -3.79
CA GLY A 50 17.51 -15.46 -4.89
C GLY A 50 16.85 -15.63 -6.27
N GLN A 51 16.04 -16.67 -6.47
CA GLN A 51 15.28 -16.84 -7.70
C GLN A 51 14.18 -15.77 -7.84
N ILE A 52 13.43 -15.48 -6.78
CA ILE A 52 12.40 -14.43 -6.79
C ILE A 52 13.02 -13.05 -7.07
N VAL A 53 14.14 -12.72 -6.44
CA VAL A 53 14.85 -11.44 -6.66
C VAL A 53 15.45 -11.34 -8.07
N ALA A 54 15.69 -12.47 -8.74
CA ALA A 54 16.26 -12.50 -10.09
C ALA A 54 15.25 -12.22 -11.21
N LEU A 55 13.94 -12.26 -10.93
CA LEU A 55 12.90 -11.83 -11.87
C LEU A 55 13.10 -10.37 -12.28
N ASP A 56 12.81 -10.05 -13.53
CA ASP A 56 12.90 -8.67 -14.03
C ASP A 56 11.70 -7.85 -13.54
N LEU A 57 11.83 -6.52 -13.47
CA LEU A 57 10.72 -5.66 -13.01
C LEU A 57 9.45 -5.82 -13.86
N ALA A 58 9.60 -6.09 -15.15
CA ALA A 58 8.46 -6.35 -16.03
C ALA A 58 7.69 -7.63 -15.68
N ASP A 59 8.34 -8.60 -15.02
CA ASP A 59 7.71 -9.83 -14.55
C ASP A 59 6.81 -9.56 -13.33
N PHE A 60 7.26 -8.69 -12.41
CA PHE A 60 6.45 -8.25 -11.26
C PHE A 60 5.18 -7.51 -11.70
N ALA A 61 5.24 -6.79 -12.82
CA ALA A 61 4.10 -6.06 -13.36
C ALA A 61 2.97 -6.98 -13.88
N VAL A 62 3.30 -8.22 -14.24
CA VAL A 62 2.35 -9.20 -14.80
C VAL A 62 1.98 -10.32 -13.82
N LEU A 63 2.48 -10.28 -12.59
CA LEU A 63 2.04 -11.22 -11.55
C LEU A 63 0.54 -11.13 -11.34
N THR A 64 -0.07 -12.29 -11.13
CA THR A 64 -1.48 -12.39 -10.74
C THR A 64 -1.63 -12.27 -9.22
N SER A 65 -2.84 -12.00 -8.74
CA SER A 65 -3.13 -11.99 -7.31
C SER A 65 -2.86 -13.34 -6.65
N ALA A 66 -3.18 -14.45 -7.32
CA ALA A 66 -2.89 -15.79 -6.82
C ALA A 66 -1.37 -16.05 -6.67
N GLN A 67 -0.56 -15.54 -7.59
CA GLN A 67 0.89 -15.65 -7.51
C GLN A 67 1.48 -14.76 -6.40
N LEU A 68 0.96 -13.54 -6.24
CA LEU A 68 1.38 -12.66 -5.14
C LEU A 68 1.04 -13.28 -3.77
N ALA A 69 -0.13 -13.92 -3.64
CA ALA A 69 -0.50 -14.68 -2.44
C ALA A 69 0.45 -15.87 -2.18
N GLY A 70 1.07 -16.41 -3.23
CA GLY A 70 2.08 -17.47 -3.13
C GLY A 70 3.47 -17.00 -2.70
N ILE A 71 3.77 -15.70 -2.74
CA ILE A 71 5.07 -15.18 -2.28
C ILE A 71 5.17 -15.30 -0.76
N THR A 72 6.07 -16.14 -0.26
CA THR A 72 6.28 -16.29 1.18
C THR A 72 6.79 -14.99 1.82
N THR A 73 6.59 -14.82 3.13
CA THR A 73 7.10 -13.65 3.86
C THR A 73 8.62 -13.48 3.77
N ASN A 74 9.37 -14.59 3.67
CA ASN A 74 10.84 -14.56 3.48
C ASN A 74 11.23 -14.06 2.08
N GLN A 75 10.52 -14.49 1.04
CA GLN A 75 10.72 -13.99 -0.32
C GLN A 75 10.33 -12.51 -0.41
N LEU A 76 9.20 -12.13 0.21
CA LEU A 76 8.74 -10.75 0.26
C LEU A 76 9.76 -9.83 0.94
N LYS A 77 10.34 -10.24 2.09
CA LYS A 77 11.40 -9.50 2.78
C LYS A 77 12.68 -9.33 1.95
N ALA A 78 12.95 -10.24 1.01
CA ALA A 78 14.11 -10.15 0.13
C ALA A 78 13.90 -9.17 -1.04
N LEU A 79 12.67 -8.76 -1.33
CA LEU A 79 12.38 -7.80 -2.40
C LEU A 79 12.84 -6.39 -2.04
N GLY A 80 13.46 -5.70 -3.00
CA GLY A 80 13.76 -4.28 -2.90
C GLY A 80 12.56 -3.39 -3.22
N SER A 81 12.69 -2.10 -2.93
CA SER A 81 11.64 -1.10 -3.20
C SER A 81 11.25 -1.01 -4.69
N HIS A 82 12.17 -1.25 -5.61
CA HIS A 82 11.87 -1.25 -7.05
C HIS A 82 10.97 -2.42 -7.46
N GLN A 83 11.20 -3.63 -6.92
CA GLN A 83 10.32 -4.77 -7.16
C GLN A 83 8.91 -4.52 -6.60
N ILE A 84 8.81 -3.93 -5.39
CA ILE A 84 7.52 -3.55 -4.80
C ILE A 84 6.79 -2.52 -5.67
N GLN A 85 7.49 -1.49 -6.15
CA GLN A 85 6.92 -0.50 -7.08
C GLN A 85 6.46 -1.10 -8.41
N ALA A 86 7.13 -2.16 -8.87
CA ALA A 86 6.82 -2.82 -10.13
C ALA A 86 5.59 -3.74 -10.05
N LEU A 87 5.09 -4.10 -8.85
CA LEU A 87 3.89 -4.92 -8.71
C LEU A 87 2.68 -4.27 -9.40
N GLY A 88 2.06 -4.98 -10.33
CA GLY A 88 0.83 -4.51 -10.98
C GLY A 88 -0.31 -4.36 -9.97
N THR A 89 -1.16 -3.34 -10.12
CA THR A 89 -2.30 -3.11 -9.21
C THR A 89 -3.31 -4.25 -9.20
N ALA A 90 -3.39 -5.04 -10.28
CA ALA A 90 -4.22 -6.24 -10.36
C ALA A 90 -3.71 -7.38 -9.45
N ALA A 91 -2.41 -7.39 -9.10
CA ALA A 91 -1.83 -8.37 -8.20
C ALA A 91 -2.12 -8.03 -6.73
N ILE A 92 -2.15 -6.74 -6.39
CA ILE A 92 -2.19 -6.23 -5.00
C ILE A 92 -3.32 -6.83 -4.14
N PRO A 93 -4.55 -7.08 -4.64
CA PRO A 93 -5.59 -7.75 -3.86
C PRO A 93 -5.24 -9.19 -3.45
N GLY A 94 -4.15 -9.76 -3.97
CA GLY A 94 -3.61 -11.06 -3.58
C GLY A 94 -2.66 -11.02 -2.39
N PHE A 95 -2.32 -9.85 -1.85
CA PHE A 95 -1.62 -9.79 -0.59
C PHE A 95 -2.44 -10.48 0.51
N THR A 96 -1.76 -11.19 1.40
CA THR A 96 -2.34 -11.67 2.65
C THR A 96 -2.05 -10.67 3.77
N THR A 97 -2.90 -10.67 4.80
CA THR A 97 -2.69 -9.84 6.00
C THR A 97 -1.33 -10.12 6.67
N GLU A 98 -0.89 -11.40 6.67
CA GLU A 98 0.42 -11.79 7.20
C GLU A 98 1.58 -11.22 6.36
N GLN A 99 1.47 -11.22 5.03
CA GLN A 99 2.46 -10.62 4.15
C GLN A 99 2.57 -9.11 4.39
N VAL A 100 1.43 -8.41 4.48
CA VAL A 100 1.42 -6.95 4.71
C VAL A 100 1.98 -6.58 6.09
N ALA A 101 1.65 -7.34 7.12
CA ALA A 101 2.23 -7.16 8.45
C ALA A 101 3.76 -7.39 8.50
N ASN A 102 4.30 -8.17 7.56
CA ASN A 102 5.73 -8.51 7.47
C ASN A 102 6.54 -7.65 6.48
N LEU A 103 5.90 -6.71 5.77
CA LEU A 103 6.62 -5.73 4.95
C LEU A 103 7.58 -4.91 5.83
N SER A 104 8.69 -4.47 5.25
CA SER A 104 9.52 -3.43 5.88
C SER A 104 8.92 -2.05 5.65
N THR A 105 9.26 -1.07 6.49
CA THR A 105 8.86 0.34 6.29
C THR A 105 9.35 0.90 4.95
N ALA A 106 10.52 0.46 4.46
CA ALA A 106 11.04 0.84 3.15
C ALA A 106 10.23 0.27 1.98
N GLN A 107 9.69 -0.95 2.14
CA GLN A 107 8.77 -1.54 1.16
C GLN A 107 7.40 -0.87 1.21
N VAL A 108 6.88 -0.57 2.41
CA VAL A 108 5.65 0.21 2.56
C VAL A 108 5.80 1.57 1.91
N GLN A 109 6.90 2.30 2.14
CA GLN A 109 7.18 3.59 1.48
C GLN A 109 7.32 3.48 -0.04
N ALA A 110 7.69 2.31 -0.56
CA ALA A 110 7.82 2.09 -1.97
C ALA A 110 6.47 1.96 -2.67
N LEU A 111 5.39 1.60 -1.97
CA LEU A 111 4.07 1.46 -2.59
C LEU A 111 3.63 2.77 -3.27
N THR A 112 3.19 2.66 -4.51
CA THR A 112 2.58 3.78 -5.24
C THR A 112 1.19 4.09 -4.68
N SER A 113 0.65 5.28 -4.98
CA SER A 113 -0.72 5.63 -4.59
C SER A 113 -1.76 4.65 -5.18
N ALA A 114 -1.56 4.20 -6.42
CA ALA A 114 -2.46 3.23 -7.06
C ALA A 114 -2.40 1.84 -6.40
N GLN A 115 -1.22 1.43 -5.93
CA GLN A 115 -1.09 0.19 -5.16
C GLN A 115 -1.71 0.32 -3.77
N VAL A 116 -1.53 1.46 -3.08
CA VAL A 116 -2.22 1.73 -1.81
C VAL A 116 -3.73 1.67 -2.00
N GLN A 117 -4.27 2.28 -3.06
CA GLN A 117 -5.69 2.22 -3.38
C GLN A 117 -6.19 0.78 -3.63
N ALA A 118 -5.35 -0.08 -4.20
CA ALA A 118 -5.68 -1.46 -4.52
C ALA A 118 -5.57 -2.43 -3.33
N LEU A 119 -4.96 -2.03 -2.20
CA LEU A 119 -4.93 -2.84 -0.98
C LEU A 119 -6.34 -3.05 -0.44
N GLN A 120 -6.67 -4.29 -0.09
CA GLN A 120 -7.95 -4.56 0.55
C GLN A 120 -7.98 -3.95 1.96
N THR A 121 -9.18 -3.63 2.46
CA THR A 121 -9.35 -3.01 3.78
C THR A 121 -8.75 -3.85 4.91
N GLN A 122 -8.89 -5.18 4.84
CA GLN A 122 -8.33 -6.11 5.82
C GLN A 122 -6.79 -6.11 5.82
N ASP A 123 -6.17 -5.98 4.65
CA ASP A 123 -4.71 -5.95 4.53
C ASP A 123 -4.15 -4.59 4.94
N PHE A 124 -4.87 -3.52 4.59
CA PHE A 124 -4.55 -2.17 5.08
C PHE A 124 -4.62 -2.10 6.61
N ALA A 125 -5.64 -2.71 7.22
CA ALA A 125 -5.76 -2.80 8.68
C ALA A 125 -4.65 -3.67 9.34
N ALA A 126 -3.96 -4.52 8.58
CA ALA A 126 -2.80 -5.28 9.05
C ALA A 126 -1.50 -4.47 9.09
N LEU A 127 -1.49 -3.21 8.61
CA LEU A 127 -0.34 -2.32 8.72
C LEU A 127 -0.04 -2.00 10.18
N THR A 128 1.23 -2.13 10.55
CA THR A 128 1.68 -1.77 11.90
C THR A 128 1.73 -0.25 12.07
N THR A 129 1.83 0.23 13.32
CA THR A 129 2.03 1.66 13.61
C THR A 129 3.32 2.21 12.97
N ALA A 130 4.36 1.39 12.83
CA ALA A 130 5.59 1.76 12.13
C ALA A 130 5.34 1.92 10.61
N HIS A 131 4.51 1.07 10.01
CA HIS A 131 4.09 1.21 8.62
C HIS A 131 3.28 2.48 8.40
N LEU A 132 2.29 2.74 9.25
CA LEU A 132 1.44 3.94 9.17
C LEU A 132 2.27 5.22 9.31
N ALA A 133 3.25 5.25 10.22
CA ALA A 133 4.16 6.39 10.39
C ALA A 133 5.10 6.58 9.19
N ALA A 134 5.40 5.51 8.46
CA ALA A 134 6.27 5.54 7.28
C ALA A 134 5.55 6.04 6.02
N LEU A 135 4.21 6.06 5.97
CA LEU A 135 3.46 6.47 4.80
C LEU A 135 3.74 7.94 4.40
N SER A 136 3.81 8.16 3.09
CA SER A 136 4.16 9.45 2.46
C SER A 136 2.95 10.25 2.00
N THR A 137 3.16 11.52 1.66
CA THR A 137 2.11 12.38 1.05
C THR A 137 1.52 11.77 -0.22
N GLN A 138 2.35 11.18 -1.08
CA GLN A 138 1.88 10.60 -2.34
C GLN A 138 0.94 9.42 -2.08
N GLN A 139 1.23 8.61 -1.07
CA GLN A 139 0.39 7.47 -0.69
C GLN A 139 -0.96 7.90 -0.11
N GLY A 140 -1.01 9.06 0.57
CA GLY A 140 -2.26 9.67 1.04
C GLY A 140 -3.26 9.93 -0.09
N LEU A 141 -2.79 10.21 -1.31
CA LEU A 141 -3.65 10.42 -2.48
C LEU A 141 -4.36 9.13 -2.94
N GLY A 142 -3.78 7.98 -2.62
CA GLY A 142 -4.33 6.66 -2.92
C GLY A 142 -5.26 6.10 -1.85
N MET A 143 -5.34 6.76 -0.69
CA MET A 143 -6.16 6.30 0.43
C MET A 143 -7.65 6.35 0.08
N THR A 144 -8.34 5.22 0.23
CA THR A 144 -9.79 5.15 0.08
C THR A 144 -10.50 5.48 1.40
N THR A 145 -11.77 5.90 1.32
CA THR A 145 -12.62 6.11 2.50
C THR A 145 -12.83 4.82 3.30
N ALA A 146 -12.90 3.68 2.62
CA ALA A 146 -13.07 2.37 3.26
C ALA A 146 -11.82 1.95 4.06
N GLN A 147 -10.61 2.23 3.55
CA GLN A 147 -9.36 2.00 4.29
C GLN A 147 -9.19 2.98 5.44
N LEU A 148 -9.55 4.25 5.25
CA LEU A 148 -9.53 5.24 6.33
C LEU A 148 -10.47 4.85 7.47
N ALA A 149 -11.64 4.30 7.15
CA ALA A 149 -12.61 3.83 8.13
C ALA A 149 -12.13 2.64 8.98
N THR A 150 -11.08 1.92 8.56
CA THR A 150 -10.50 0.85 9.40
C THR A 150 -9.57 1.37 10.50
N LEU A 151 -9.16 2.63 10.43
CA LEU A 151 -8.24 3.23 11.41
C LEU A 151 -9.01 3.74 12.63
N ASN A 152 -8.51 3.38 13.82
CA ASN A 152 -8.96 4.01 15.07
C ASN A 152 -8.26 5.37 15.32
N SER A 153 -8.71 6.09 16.33
CA SER A 153 -8.16 7.42 16.67
C SER A 153 -6.67 7.40 17.04
N ALA A 154 -6.19 6.34 17.70
CA ALA A 154 -4.79 6.22 18.06
C ALA A 154 -3.89 6.01 16.84
N GLU A 155 -4.31 5.16 15.89
CA GLU A 155 -3.62 4.91 14.63
C GLU A 155 -3.61 6.15 13.73
N LEU A 156 -4.75 6.85 13.63
CA LEU A 156 -4.84 8.11 12.89
C LEU A 156 -3.84 9.13 13.42
N GLY A 157 -3.69 9.24 14.73
CA GLY A 157 -2.70 10.11 15.38
C GLY A 157 -1.23 9.73 15.13
N LYS A 158 -0.94 8.52 14.63
CA LYS A 158 0.42 8.08 14.25
C LYS A 158 0.77 8.36 12.79
N LEU A 159 -0.20 8.70 11.94
CA LEU A 159 0.07 9.05 10.55
C LEU A 159 0.95 10.29 10.46
N SER A 160 1.88 10.29 9.50
CA SER A 160 2.72 11.47 9.26
C SER A 160 1.86 12.67 8.83
N THR A 161 2.29 13.89 9.19
CA THR A 161 1.64 15.12 8.69
C THR A 161 1.68 15.19 7.17
N GLY A 162 2.72 14.60 6.56
CA GLY A 162 2.82 14.41 5.12
C GLY A 162 1.68 13.57 4.56
N PHE A 163 1.40 12.42 5.15
CA PHE A 163 0.29 11.55 4.75
C PHE A 163 -1.07 12.24 4.89
N ILE A 164 -1.33 12.87 6.05
CA ILE A 164 -2.58 13.61 6.31
C ILE A 164 -2.80 14.73 5.30
N ARG A 165 -1.75 15.46 4.93
CA ARG A 165 -1.81 16.49 3.88
C ARG A 165 -2.14 15.92 2.50
N GLY A 166 -1.81 14.65 2.25
CA GLY A 166 -2.12 13.95 1.00
C GLY A 166 -3.55 13.43 0.90
N LEU A 167 -4.34 13.47 1.97
CA LEU A 167 -5.73 12.99 1.94
C LEU A 167 -6.58 13.85 0.99
N SER A 168 -7.40 13.16 0.18
CA SER A 168 -8.42 13.78 -0.67
C SER A 168 -9.53 14.41 0.19
N THR A 169 -10.28 15.36 -0.38
CA THR A 169 -11.44 15.94 0.31
C THR A 169 -12.52 14.92 0.63
N ALA A 170 -12.70 13.90 -0.22
CA ALA A 170 -13.61 12.79 0.05
C ALA A 170 -13.15 11.93 1.25
N ALA A 171 -11.85 11.71 1.39
CA ALA A 171 -11.29 11.01 2.55
C ALA A 171 -11.45 11.85 3.83
N ILE A 172 -11.20 13.17 3.76
CA ILE A 172 -11.38 14.08 4.91
C ILE A 172 -12.86 14.11 5.35
N ALA A 173 -13.80 14.25 4.41
CA ALA A 173 -15.24 14.24 4.70
C ALA A 173 -15.76 12.87 5.18
N ALA A 174 -14.99 11.80 5.00
CA ALA A 174 -15.32 10.47 5.49
C ALA A 174 -14.69 10.17 6.87
N LEU A 175 -13.93 11.10 7.45
CA LEU A 175 -13.49 10.98 8.84
C LEU A 175 -14.74 10.90 9.73
N GLY A 176 -14.89 9.81 10.46
CA GLY A 176 -15.97 9.66 11.42
C GLY A 176 -15.69 10.44 12.70
N THR A 177 -16.75 10.66 13.48
CA THR A 177 -16.68 11.37 14.76
C THR A 177 -15.79 10.67 15.79
N GLU A 178 -15.52 9.36 15.62
CA GLU A 178 -14.58 8.61 16.47
C GLU A 178 -13.11 8.84 16.08
N GLN A 179 -12.82 9.20 14.83
CA GLN A 179 -11.46 9.41 14.32
C GLN A 179 -10.95 10.83 14.60
N VAL A 180 -11.80 11.85 14.45
CA VAL A 180 -11.43 13.26 14.57
C VAL A 180 -10.71 13.61 15.89
N PRO A 181 -11.13 13.10 17.07
CA PRO A 181 -10.39 13.34 18.31
C PRO A 181 -8.94 12.81 18.31
N GLY A 182 -8.61 11.86 17.42
CA GLY A 182 -7.27 11.31 17.24
C GLY A 182 -6.32 12.19 16.45
N LEU A 183 -6.81 13.20 15.73
CA LEU A 183 -5.96 14.12 14.96
C LEU A 183 -5.10 14.98 15.89
N SER A 184 -3.79 14.91 15.72
CA SER A 184 -2.88 15.82 16.42
C SER A 184 -3.00 17.26 15.89
N THR A 185 -2.59 18.23 16.71
CA THR A 185 -2.52 19.64 16.30
C THR A 185 -1.63 19.87 15.08
N ALA A 186 -0.54 19.10 14.97
CA ALA A 186 0.36 19.16 13.81
C ALA A 186 -0.28 18.61 12.53
N GLN A 187 -1.14 17.60 12.63
CA GLN A 187 -1.89 17.05 11.50
C GLN A 187 -2.99 18.01 11.04
N LEU A 188 -3.72 18.64 11.98
CA LEU A 188 -4.69 19.69 11.66
C LEU A 188 -4.01 20.90 10.97
N ALA A 189 -2.85 21.33 11.47
CA ALA A 189 -2.07 22.40 10.88
C ALA A 189 -1.49 22.05 9.49
N ALA A 190 -1.43 20.76 9.11
CA ALA A 190 -0.88 20.34 7.82
C ALA A 190 -1.82 20.61 6.64
N TRP A 191 -3.13 20.79 6.88
CA TRP A 191 -4.09 21.17 5.85
C TRP A 191 -4.01 22.66 5.55
N THR A 192 -3.38 22.98 4.43
CA THR A 192 -3.10 24.36 3.99
C THR A 192 -3.97 24.80 2.80
N SER A 193 -4.78 23.88 2.26
CA SER A 193 -5.74 24.15 1.19
C SER A 193 -7.14 24.44 1.74
N SER A 194 -7.80 25.45 1.20
CA SER A 194 -9.18 25.79 1.55
C SER A 194 -10.16 24.65 1.27
N ALA A 195 -9.90 23.85 0.22
CA ALA A 195 -10.73 22.68 -0.09
C ALA A 195 -10.66 21.61 1.01
N GLN A 196 -9.47 21.39 1.59
CA GLN A 196 -9.28 20.42 2.68
C GLN A 196 -9.94 20.91 3.97
N ILE A 197 -9.80 22.19 4.31
CA ILE A 197 -10.45 22.77 5.49
C ILE A 197 -11.98 22.75 5.35
N ARG A 198 -12.51 23.03 4.17
CA ARG A 198 -13.97 22.97 3.90
C ARG A 198 -14.52 21.55 3.81
N ALA A 199 -13.66 20.54 3.66
CA ALA A 199 -14.07 19.14 3.67
C ALA A 199 -14.34 18.60 5.08
N LEU A 200 -13.87 19.27 6.13
CA LEU A 200 -14.27 18.97 7.51
C LEU A 200 -15.74 19.33 7.72
N GLU A 201 -16.58 18.35 8.00
CA GLU A 201 -18.00 18.63 8.20
C GLU A 201 -18.24 19.28 9.56
N THR A 202 -19.38 19.95 9.73
CA THR A 202 -19.74 20.62 11.00
C THR A 202 -19.79 19.65 12.18
N ARG A 203 -20.19 18.40 11.91
CA ARG A 203 -20.17 17.31 12.88
C ARG A 203 -18.76 16.95 13.36
N ASP A 204 -17.75 17.11 12.49
CA ASP A 204 -16.35 16.81 12.78
C ASP A 204 -15.74 17.92 13.61
N LEU A 205 -15.99 19.17 13.22
CA LEU A 205 -15.55 20.35 13.97
C LEU A 205 -16.07 20.32 15.41
N ALA A 206 -17.29 19.82 15.62
CA ALA A 206 -17.87 19.64 16.95
C ALA A 206 -17.15 18.58 17.82
N GLN A 207 -16.35 17.68 17.23
CA GLN A 207 -15.54 16.70 17.97
C GLN A 207 -14.17 17.23 18.39
N LEU A 208 -13.75 18.41 17.89
CA LEU A 208 -12.45 18.96 18.22
C LEU A 208 -12.42 19.45 19.67
N ASN A 209 -11.34 19.09 20.38
CA ASN A 209 -11.09 19.62 21.72
C ASN A 209 -10.45 21.02 21.67
N THR A 210 -10.36 21.67 22.83
CA THR A 210 -9.85 23.05 22.94
C THR A 210 -8.40 23.21 22.47
N THR A 211 -7.56 22.17 22.59
CA THR A 211 -6.18 22.18 22.10
C THR A 211 -6.14 22.10 20.57
N GLN A 212 -7.00 21.29 19.97
CA GLN A 212 -7.14 21.17 18.51
C GLN A 212 -7.70 22.45 17.90
N ILE A 213 -8.74 23.06 18.49
CA ILE A 213 -9.31 24.33 18.02
C ILE A 213 -8.25 25.44 18.05
N LYS A 214 -7.46 25.53 19.13
CA LYS A 214 -6.35 26.50 19.25
C LYS A 214 -5.22 26.30 18.22
N ALA A 215 -5.12 25.13 17.60
CA ALA A 215 -4.10 24.85 16.61
C ALA A 215 -4.44 25.39 15.21
N PHE A 216 -5.69 25.82 14.97
CA PHE A 216 -6.06 26.45 13.71
C PHE A 216 -5.34 27.79 13.57
N SER A 217 -4.65 27.97 12.44
CA SER A 217 -4.08 29.26 12.05
C SER A 217 -5.18 30.24 11.60
N SER A 218 -4.87 31.54 11.58
CA SER A 218 -5.79 32.56 11.05
C SER A 218 -6.22 32.26 9.62
N THR A 219 -5.31 31.81 8.76
CA THR A 219 -5.62 31.40 7.38
C THR A 219 -6.60 30.22 7.33
N GLN A 220 -6.44 29.22 8.21
CA GLN A 220 -7.38 28.09 8.25
C GLN A 220 -8.77 28.53 8.74
N ILE A 221 -8.83 29.44 9.70
CA ILE A 221 -10.10 30.02 10.17
C ILE A 221 -10.80 30.79 9.03
N GLU A 222 -10.04 31.56 8.24
CA GLU A 222 -10.56 32.27 7.06
C GLU A 222 -11.09 31.33 5.96
N TYR A 223 -10.61 30.08 5.90
CA TYR A 223 -11.09 29.10 4.95
C TYR A 223 -12.42 28.44 5.34
N LEU A 224 -12.80 28.50 6.63
CA LEU A 224 -14.08 27.96 7.10
C LEU A 224 -15.23 28.64 6.36
N SER A 225 -16.21 27.82 5.97
CA SER A 225 -17.47 28.32 5.41
C SER A 225 -18.37 28.89 6.50
N SER A 226 -19.40 29.63 6.09
CA SER A 226 -20.42 30.15 7.03
C SER A 226 -21.18 29.05 7.77
N ALA A 227 -21.22 27.82 7.24
CA ALA A 227 -21.82 26.68 7.95
C ALA A 227 -20.90 26.11 9.03
N GLN A 228 -19.59 26.33 8.93
CA GLN A 228 -18.56 25.80 9.82
C GLN A 228 -18.17 26.77 10.96
N LEU A 229 -18.70 28.00 10.96
CA LEU A 229 -18.54 29.03 12.01
C LEU A 229 -19.78 29.06 12.90
#